data_AF-A0A2G9P4Z4-F1
#
_entry.id   AF-A0A2G9P4Z4-F1
#
_cell.length_a   1.000
_cell.length_b   1.000
_cell.length_c   1.000
_cell.angle_alpha   90.00
_cell.angle_beta   90.00
_cell.angle_gamma   90.00
#
_symmetry.space_group_name_H-M   'P 1'
#
loop_
_entity.id
_entity.type
_entity.pdbx_description
1 polymer ?
#
loop_
_entity_poly.entity_id
_entity_poly.type
_entity_poly.pdbx_seq_one_letter_code
_entity_poly.pdbx_strand_id
1 'polypeptide(L)'
;FIKADSLTYRQTKQCMQELVYSLNIPSRWGSQYPFSNLTFDWTVPEDMKNEKAIVGGKEQEFAYGDLQKEMDMVNKAFLEVMREGDANGRIFTFPIPTYNLTKDFNWDSDNSKLLFDVTAKYGIPYFQNYVGSDLDPKSIRAMCCRLNMDTSQLINRPGGMWGPGDATGSIGVITINLNRIAYENKTKKEFFQKLEHYMNLGKESLEIKREIINKNLKNNLMPFTKVYLGTFNNHFSTIGLIGMNEACVNFLGKNIASEEGKAFAIETLTFMRNKCFEFQKETNNLYNLEATPAESASYRLARLDKKVHPEIYTAGTDTPYLTNSTQLPVNHTEDAITAIEHQNQIQHLYTGGTIFHTFLGERMSSGETCKQLVKKIAENTKLPYYTITPTFSVCPVHGYIKGEHFNCPLAVSSATVPPAEHNKGDKLVLQKEEKILIQKEVI
;
A
#
# COMPACT_ATOMS: atom_id res chain seq x y z
N PHE A 1 -14.89 5.45 -23.62
CA PHE A 1 -14.27 6.64 -24.23
C PHE A 1 -13.34 6.27 -25.36
N ILE A 2 -12.19 5.61 -25.14
CA ILE A 2 -11.22 5.28 -26.23
C ILE A 2 -11.88 4.69 -27.49
N LYS A 3 -12.65 3.60 -27.34
CA LYS A 3 -13.36 2.96 -28.47
C LYS A 3 -14.47 3.85 -29.07
N ALA A 4 -15.32 4.41 -28.22
CA ALA A 4 -16.49 5.20 -28.63
C ALA A 4 -16.10 6.48 -29.39
N ASP A 5 -15.07 7.16 -28.91
CA ASP A 5 -14.59 8.43 -29.48
C ASP A 5 -13.47 8.20 -30.50
N SER A 6 -13.12 6.94 -30.78
CA SER A 6 -12.04 6.54 -31.69
C SER A 6 -10.70 7.24 -31.38
N LEU A 7 -10.34 7.32 -30.10
CA LEU A 7 -9.15 8.03 -29.67
C LEU A 7 -7.88 7.36 -30.21
N THR A 8 -6.98 8.19 -30.74
CA THR A 8 -5.63 7.75 -31.09
C THR A 8 -4.80 7.49 -29.84
N TYR A 9 -3.76 6.66 -29.95
CA TYR A 9 -2.85 6.43 -28.82
C TYR A 9 -2.26 7.72 -28.24
N ARG A 10 -1.94 8.70 -29.11
CA ARG A 10 -1.41 10.00 -28.69
C ARG A 10 -2.41 10.76 -27.82
N GLN A 11 -3.69 10.76 -28.18
CA GLN A 11 -4.74 11.39 -27.38
C GLN A 11 -4.93 10.67 -26.04
N THR A 12 -4.98 9.32 -26.06
CA THR A 12 -5.08 8.52 -24.84
C THR A 12 -3.91 8.79 -23.88
N LYS A 13 -2.67 8.81 -24.40
CA LYS A 13 -1.48 9.13 -23.60
C LYS A 13 -1.50 10.55 -23.04
N GLN A 14 -1.97 11.53 -23.83
CA GLN A 14 -2.11 12.91 -23.38
C GLN A 14 -3.11 13.02 -22.21
N CYS A 15 -4.29 12.40 -22.32
CA CYS A 15 -5.27 12.40 -21.22
C CYS A 15 -4.73 11.70 -19.96
N MET A 16 -3.97 10.60 -20.14
CA MET A 16 -3.33 9.92 -19.01
C MET A 16 -2.26 10.78 -18.34
N GLN A 17 -1.45 11.49 -19.14
CA GLN A 17 -0.47 12.43 -18.64
C GLN A 17 -1.14 13.56 -17.84
N GLU A 18 -2.22 14.15 -18.37
CA GLU A 18 -3.00 15.18 -17.67
C GLU A 18 -3.54 14.68 -16.34
N LEU A 19 -4.06 13.46 -16.28
CA LEU A 19 -4.52 12.83 -15.03
C LEU A 19 -3.37 12.71 -14.01
N VAL A 20 -2.25 12.10 -14.40
CA VAL A 20 -1.11 11.86 -13.49
C VAL A 20 -0.54 13.18 -12.97
N TYR A 21 -0.32 14.16 -13.84
CA TYR A 21 0.16 15.47 -13.41
C TYR A 21 -0.83 16.15 -12.46
N SER A 22 -2.14 16.11 -12.77
CA SER A 22 -3.17 16.73 -11.94
C SER A 22 -3.24 16.12 -10.53
N LEU A 23 -3.02 14.82 -10.40
CA LEU A 23 -2.96 14.13 -9.10
C LEU A 23 -1.73 14.51 -8.26
N ASN A 24 -0.70 15.10 -8.88
CA ASN A 24 0.49 15.62 -8.21
C ASN A 24 0.52 17.16 -8.17
N ILE A 25 -0.64 17.81 -8.25
CA ILE A 25 -0.79 19.23 -7.93
C ILE A 25 -1.23 19.34 -6.47
N PRO A 26 -0.50 20.10 -5.62
CA PRO A 26 -0.82 20.23 -4.21
C PRO A 26 -2.11 21.05 -4.09
N SER A 27 -3.20 20.38 -3.74
CA SER A 27 -4.55 20.95 -3.74
C SER A 27 -5.27 20.81 -2.39
N ARG A 28 -4.69 20.07 -1.44
CA ARG A 28 -5.23 19.91 -0.07
C ARG A 28 -4.55 20.87 0.90
N TRP A 29 -5.24 21.15 2.02
CA TRP A 29 -4.64 21.92 3.12
C TRP A 29 -3.30 21.32 3.56
N GLY A 30 -2.31 22.19 3.81
CA GLY A 30 -0.93 21.78 4.09
C GLY A 30 -0.08 21.52 2.85
N SER A 31 -0.53 21.94 1.66
CA SER A 31 0.20 21.76 0.39
C SER A 31 0.47 20.28 0.06
N GLN A 32 -0.46 19.40 0.44
CA GLN A 32 -0.36 17.97 0.19
C GLN A 32 -1.08 17.59 -1.11
N TYR A 33 -0.52 16.59 -1.79
CA TYR A 33 -1.19 15.93 -2.91
C TYR A 33 -2.39 15.11 -2.43
N PRO A 34 -3.42 14.93 -3.26
CA PRO A 34 -4.45 13.94 -2.98
C PRO A 34 -3.84 12.53 -2.99
N PHE A 35 -3.85 11.86 -1.83
CA PHE A 35 -3.52 10.45 -1.75
C PHE A 35 -4.48 9.67 -2.66
N SER A 36 -3.91 9.05 -3.70
CA SER A 36 -4.65 8.37 -4.77
C SER A 36 -3.96 7.07 -5.14
N ASN A 37 -4.76 6.07 -5.50
CA ASN A 37 -4.29 4.78 -6.03
C ASN A 37 -5.10 4.48 -7.28
N LEU A 38 -4.45 3.90 -8.28
CA LEU A 38 -5.11 3.34 -9.44
C LEU A 38 -4.81 1.84 -9.48
N THR A 39 -5.87 1.04 -9.48
CA THR A 39 -5.78 -0.41 -9.66
C THR A 39 -6.10 -0.75 -11.11
N PHE A 40 -5.26 -1.58 -11.71
CA PHE A 40 -5.36 -2.01 -13.09
C PHE A 40 -5.53 -3.52 -13.15
N ASP A 41 -6.62 -3.95 -13.78
CA ASP A 41 -6.77 -5.31 -14.28
C ASP A 41 -6.00 -5.44 -15.59
N TRP A 42 -5.26 -6.55 -15.74
CA TRP A 42 -4.48 -6.79 -16.96
C TRP A 42 -5.35 -7.29 -18.11
N THR A 43 -6.34 -8.11 -17.77
CA THR A 43 -7.34 -8.66 -18.67
C THR A 43 -8.73 -8.17 -18.28
N VAL A 44 -9.67 -8.17 -19.23
CA VAL A 44 -11.06 -7.83 -18.92
C VAL A 44 -11.58 -8.78 -17.83
N PRO A 45 -12.06 -8.27 -16.69
CA PRO A 45 -12.52 -9.14 -15.63
C PRO A 45 -13.74 -9.97 -16.03
N GLU A 46 -13.76 -11.24 -15.62
CA GLU A 46 -14.75 -12.22 -16.09
C GLU A 46 -16.20 -11.86 -15.69
N ASP A 47 -16.39 -11.20 -14.55
CA ASP A 47 -17.69 -10.69 -14.10
C ASP A 47 -18.20 -9.51 -14.94
N MET A 48 -17.32 -8.68 -15.50
CA MET A 48 -17.71 -7.54 -16.34
C MET A 48 -17.77 -7.87 -17.84
N LYS A 49 -17.17 -8.98 -18.25
CA LYS A 49 -16.96 -9.34 -19.66
C LYS A 49 -18.21 -9.26 -20.54
N ASN A 50 -19.36 -9.67 -20.02
CA ASN A 50 -20.63 -9.67 -20.75
C ASN A 50 -21.46 -8.39 -20.54
N GLU A 51 -21.04 -7.50 -19.66
CA GLU A 51 -21.75 -6.26 -19.39
C GLU A 51 -21.50 -5.26 -20.52
N LYS A 52 -22.56 -4.55 -20.91
CA LYS A 52 -22.46 -3.48 -21.91
C LYS A 52 -21.67 -2.31 -21.34
N ALA A 53 -20.75 -1.78 -22.14
CA ALA A 53 -19.95 -0.64 -21.71
C ALA A 53 -20.83 0.61 -21.56
N ILE A 54 -20.49 1.50 -20.64
CA ILE A 54 -21.20 2.75 -20.42
C ILE A 54 -20.27 3.92 -20.74
N VAL A 55 -20.72 4.85 -21.58
CA VAL A 55 -19.97 6.06 -21.96
C VAL A 55 -20.88 7.28 -21.78
N GLY A 56 -20.47 8.22 -20.92
CA GLY A 56 -21.25 9.42 -20.64
C GLY A 56 -22.67 9.13 -20.11
N GLY A 57 -22.84 8.03 -19.38
CA GLY A 57 -24.13 7.57 -18.86
C GLY A 57 -25.03 6.85 -19.88
N LYS A 58 -24.51 6.54 -21.07
CA LYS A 58 -25.25 5.78 -22.10
C LYS A 58 -24.61 4.41 -22.34
N GLU A 59 -25.45 3.38 -22.34
CA GLU A 59 -25.06 2.03 -22.72
C GLU A 59 -24.59 2.00 -24.19
N GLN A 60 -23.59 1.18 -24.47
CA GLN A 60 -22.98 1.02 -25.79
C GLN A 60 -23.36 -0.32 -26.41
N GLU A 61 -23.24 -0.43 -27.74
CA GLU A 61 -23.50 -1.69 -28.46
C GLU A 61 -22.50 -2.80 -28.13
N PHE A 62 -21.29 -2.45 -27.68
CA PHE A 62 -20.23 -3.39 -27.33
C PHE A 62 -20.16 -3.64 -25.81
N ALA A 63 -19.68 -4.83 -25.44
CA ALA A 63 -19.46 -5.21 -24.05
C ALA A 63 -18.02 -4.88 -23.58
N TYR A 64 -17.77 -4.89 -22.26
CA TYR A 64 -16.40 -4.74 -21.75
C TYR A 64 -15.47 -5.84 -22.24
N GLY A 65 -15.97 -7.05 -22.50
CA GLY A 65 -15.21 -8.15 -23.11
C GLY A 65 -14.58 -7.80 -24.46
N ASP A 66 -15.13 -6.82 -25.18
CA ASP A 66 -14.63 -6.36 -26.47
C ASP A 66 -13.55 -5.27 -26.35
N LEU A 67 -13.07 -4.96 -25.13
CA LEU A 67 -12.24 -3.80 -24.81
C LEU A 67 -10.80 -4.11 -24.37
N GLN A 68 -10.30 -5.35 -24.57
CA GLN A 68 -8.93 -5.69 -24.21
C GLN A 68 -7.91 -4.75 -24.88
N LYS A 69 -8.11 -4.41 -26.15
CA LYS A 69 -7.23 -3.50 -26.89
C LYS A 69 -7.17 -2.11 -26.25
N GLU A 70 -8.31 -1.60 -25.78
CA GLU A 70 -8.39 -0.31 -25.09
C GLU A 70 -7.76 -0.39 -23.70
N MET A 71 -7.92 -1.49 -22.96
CA MET A 71 -7.22 -1.72 -21.69
C MET A 71 -5.70 -1.76 -21.88
N ASP A 72 -5.22 -2.46 -22.91
CA ASP A 72 -3.80 -2.49 -23.27
C ASP A 72 -3.27 -1.09 -23.60
N MET A 73 -4.09 -0.26 -24.26
CA MET A 73 -3.75 1.12 -24.57
C MET A 73 -3.61 1.99 -23.31
N VAL A 74 -4.53 1.82 -22.34
CA VAL A 74 -4.49 2.50 -21.04
C VAL A 74 -3.26 2.08 -20.25
N ASN A 75 -2.99 0.78 -20.14
CA ASN A 75 -1.84 0.23 -19.43
C ASN A 75 -0.53 0.76 -20.02
N LYS A 76 -0.40 0.72 -21.35
CA LYS A 76 0.79 1.26 -22.04
C LYS A 76 0.96 2.76 -21.77
N ALA A 77 -0.10 3.55 -21.95
CA ALA A 77 -0.06 4.99 -21.72
C ALA A 77 0.35 5.35 -20.29
N PHE A 78 -0.25 4.67 -19.29
CA PHE A 78 0.05 4.90 -17.89
C PHE A 78 1.50 4.55 -17.55
N LEU A 79 1.95 3.35 -17.95
CA LEU A 79 3.32 2.90 -17.67
C LEU A 79 4.37 3.78 -18.37
N GLU A 80 4.12 4.26 -19.59
CA GLU A 80 5.02 5.20 -20.26
C GLU A 80 5.12 6.53 -19.51
N VAL A 81 4.00 7.09 -19.06
CA VAL A 81 3.98 8.34 -18.27
C VAL A 81 4.73 8.16 -16.95
N MET A 82 4.50 7.06 -16.23
CA MET A 82 5.23 6.75 -14.99
C MET A 82 6.73 6.51 -15.23
N ARG A 83 7.09 5.94 -16.39
CA ARG A 83 8.49 5.71 -16.77
C ARG A 83 9.22 7.02 -17.06
N GLU A 84 8.56 7.92 -17.80
CA GLU A 84 9.06 9.24 -18.21
C GLU A 84 9.24 10.17 -17.01
N GLY A 85 8.28 10.16 -16.07
CA GLY A 85 8.32 11.01 -14.88
C GLY A 85 7.84 12.45 -15.13
N ASP A 86 8.11 13.31 -14.16
CA ASP A 86 7.82 14.74 -14.22
C ASP A 86 8.69 15.47 -15.25
N ALA A 87 8.56 16.80 -15.34
CA ALA A 87 9.34 17.61 -16.27
C ALA A 87 10.87 17.51 -16.07
N ASN A 88 11.33 17.04 -14.90
CA ASN A 88 12.73 16.79 -14.57
C ASN A 88 13.10 15.29 -14.62
N GLY A 89 12.18 14.44 -15.11
CA GLY A 89 12.34 12.99 -15.16
C GLY A 89 12.23 12.29 -13.79
N ARG A 90 11.68 12.96 -12.77
CA ARG A 90 11.46 12.37 -11.44
C ARG A 90 10.18 11.56 -11.42
N ILE A 91 10.20 10.48 -10.66
CA ILE A 91 9.02 9.65 -10.45
C ILE A 91 7.90 10.43 -9.74
N PHE A 92 6.66 10.18 -10.17
CA PHE A 92 5.48 10.66 -9.47
C PHE A 92 5.24 9.86 -8.18
N THR A 93 4.93 10.57 -7.09
CA THR A 93 4.51 9.93 -5.83
C THR A 93 3.10 9.36 -5.94
N PHE A 94 2.22 10.04 -6.68
CA PHE A 94 0.84 9.63 -6.89
C PHE A 94 0.48 9.52 -8.38
N PRO A 95 -0.56 8.78 -8.75
CA PRO A 95 -1.22 7.78 -7.92
C PRO A 95 -0.27 6.61 -7.62
N ILE A 96 -0.48 5.94 -6.48
CA ILE A 96 0.17 4.65 -6.21
C ILE A 96 -0.45 3.62 -7.16
N PRO A 97 0.30 3.03 -8.10
CA PRO A 97 -0.30 2.09 -9.03
C PRO A 97 -0.30 0.68 -8.47
N THR A 98 -1.39 -0.05 -8.72
CA THR A 98 -1.58 -1.44 -8.35
C THR A 98 -1.93 -2.26 -9.58
N TYR A 99 -1.28 -3.39 -9.78
CA TYR A 99 -1.64 -4.35 -10.83
C TYR A 99 -2.12 -5.66 -10.22
N ASN A 100 -3.27 -6.13 -10.71
CA ASN A 100 -3.84 -7.41 -10.32
C ASN A 100 -3.16 -8.54 -11.11
N LEU A 101 -2.54 -9.47 -10.39
CA LEU A 101 -1.93 -10.68 -10.95
C LEU A 101 -2.93 -11.81 -10.84
N THR A 102 -3.61 -12.10 -11.95
CA THR A 102 -4.56 -13.20 -12.10
C THR A 102 -3.92 -14.37 -12.85
N LYS A 103 -4.60 -15.52 -12.88
CA LYS A 103 -4.09 -16.74 -13.55
C LYS A 103 -3.93 -16.57 -15.06
N ASP A 104 -4.68 -15.67 -15.66
CA ASP A 104 -4.67 -15.31 -17.09
C ASP A 104 -3.76 -14.10 -17.40
N PHE A 105 -2.99 -13.61 -16.42
CA PHE A 105 -2.02 -12.53 -16.64
C PHE A 105 -1.02 -12.92 -17.73
N ASN A 106 -0.94 -12.09 -18.79
CA ASN A 106 0.00 -12.32 -19.88
C ASN A 106 1.40 -11.80 -19.52
N TRP A 107 2.24 -12.71 -19.03
CA TRP A 107 3.63 -12.45 -18.67
C TRP A 107 4.52 -12.05 -19.84
N ASP A 108 4.16 -12.41 -21.08
CA ASP A 108 4.98 -12.26 -22.27
C ASP A 108 4.28 -11.38 -23.31
N SER A 109 4.20 -10.08 -23.00
CA SER A 109 3.68 -9.02 -23.87
C SER A 109 4.59 -7.79 -23.85
N ASP A 110 4.47 -6.92 -24.84
CA ASP A 110 5.22 -5.65 -24.85
C ASP A 110 4.88 -4.77 -23.63
N ASN A 111 3.61 -4.79 -23.20
CA ASN A 111 3.18 -4.08 -22.01
C ASN A 111 3.74 -4.70 -20.72
N SER A 112 3.83 -6.03 -20.63
CA SER A 112 4.39 -6.67 -19.43
C SER A 112 5.89 -6.40 -19.32
N LYS A 113 6.61 -6.39 -20.46
CA LYS A 113 8.01 -5.94 -20.49
C LYS A 113 8.15 -4.52 -19.94
N LEU A 114 7.31 -3.59 -20.40
CA LEU A 114 7.30 -2.22 -19.91
C LEU A 114 6.99 -2.13 -18.41
N LEU A 115 5.99 -2.88 -17.93
CA LEU A 115 5.61 -2.97 -16.52
C LEU A 115 6.81 -3.35 -15.65
N PHE A 116 7.51 -4.43 -16.00
CA PHE A 116 8.63 -4.91 -15.21
C PHE A 116 9.90 -4.07 -15.38
N ASP A 117 10.09 -3.39 -16.52
CA ASP A 117 11.16 -2.41 -16.68
C ASP A 117 10.96 -1.19 -15.74
N VAL A 118 9.71 -0.73 -15.59
CA VAL A 118 9.35 0.34 -14.64
C VAL A 118 9.52 -0.14 -13.20
N THR A 119 9.05 -1.36 -12.89
CA THR A 119 9.20 -1.99 -11.56
C THR A 119 10.67 -2.14 -11.18
N ALA A 120 11.49 -2.70 -12.07
CA ALA A 120 12.92 -2.85 -11.86
C ALA A 120 13.62 -1.51 -11.66
N LYS A 121 13.11 -0.42 -12.25
CA LYS A 121 13.70 0.92 -12.16
C LYS A 121 13.34 1.64 -10.87
N TYR A 122 12.07 1.62 -10.50
CA TYR A 122 11.53 2.53 -9.48
C TYR A 122 10.83 1.83 -8.32
N GLY A 123 10.57 0.53 -8.42
CA GLY A 123 9.80 -0.21 -7.42
C GLY A 123 8.29 0.00 -7.46
N ILE A 124 7.79 0.58 -8.55
CA ILE A 124 6.36 0.70 -8.84
C ILE A 124 6.04 -0.10 -10.11
N PRO A 125 4.86 -0.72 -10.20
CA PRO A 125 3.72 -0.66 -9.29
C PRO A 125 3.78 -1.69 -8.16
N TYR A 126 2.77 -1.66 -7.30
CA TYR A 126 2.49 -2.72 -6.34
C TYR A 126 1.68 -3.83 -7.02
N PHE A 127 1.77 -5.05 -6.50
CA PHE A 127 1.13 -6.23 -7.07
C PHE A 127 0.14 -6.85 -6.11
N GLN A 128 -1.12 -6.96 -6.56
CA GLN A 128 -2.13 -7.74 -5.86
C GLN A 128 -2.13 -9.16 -6.41
N ASN A 129 -1.86 -10.12 -5.54
CA ASN A 129 -1.69 -11.51 -5.91
C ASN A 129 -3.03 -12.24 -5.86
N TYR A 130 -3.54 -12.70 -7.00
CA TYR A 130 -4.66 -13.64 -7.09
C TYR A 130 -4.23 -15.00 -7.65
N VAL A 131 -2.92 -15.22 -7.83
CA VAL A 131 -2.36 -16.47 -8.36
C VAL A 131 -2.19 -17.49 -7.23
N GLY A 132 -1.37 -17.14 -6.24
CA GLY A 132 -1.05 -17.99 -5.09
C GLY A 132 -1.84 -17.66 -3.82
N SER A 133 -2.57 -16.53 -3.81
CA SER A 133 -3.51 -16.24 -2.73
C SER A 133 -4.83 -16.98 -2.94
N ASP A 134 -5.55 -17.23 -1.85
CA ASP A 134 -6.89 -17.81 -1.88
C ASP A 134 -7.98 -16.74 -2.18
N LEU A 135 -7.61 -15.60 -2.78
CA LEU A 135 -8.51 -14.48 -3.09
C LEU A 135 -9.19 -14.64 -4.45
N ASP A 136 -10.43 -14.18 -4.55
CA ASP A 136 -11.18 -14.13 -5.81
C ASP A 136 -11.03 -12.72 -6.44
N PRO A 137 -10.56 -12.60 -7.69
CA PRO A 137 -10.54 -11.31 -8.41
C PRO A 137 -11.90 -10.61 -8.47
N LYS A 138 -13.00 -11.34 -8.34
CA LYS A 138 -14.37 -10.79 -8.30
C LYS A 138 -14.74 -10.20 -6.95
N SER A 139 -14.08 -10.62 -5.86
CA SER A 139 -14.49 -10.25 -4.50
C SER A 139 -13.93 -8.91 -4.03
N ILE A 140 -12.91 -8.36 -4.69
CA ILE A 140 -12.17 -7.17 -4.23
C ILE A 140 -11.83 -6.25 -5.41
N ARG A 141 -12.66 -5.23 -5.66
CA ARG A 141 -12.27 -4.01 -6.41
C ARG A 141 -12.21 -2.76 -5.53
N ALA A 142 -12.17 -3.01 -4.24
CA ALA A 142 -12.80 -2.18 -3.26
C ALA A 142 -11.71 -1.64 -2.34
N MET A 143 -11.41 -0.34 -2.49
CA MET A 143 -10.41 0.44 -1.75
C MET A 143 -8.94 0.21 -2.13
N CYS A 144 -8.40 1.24 -2.78
CA CYS A 144 -7.07 1.84 -2.61
C CYS A 144 -6.27 1.33 -1.38
N CYS A 145 -5.73 0.12 -1.49
CA CYS A 145 -5.14 -0.71 -0.44
C CYS A 145 -6.05 -1.82 0.16
N ARG A 146 -5.78 -3.05 -0.31
CA ARG A 146 -5.41 -4.18 0.56
C ARG A 146 -6.53 -5.03 1.23
N LEU A 147 -7.80 -4.96 0.85
CA LEU A 147 -8.83 -5.82 1.46
C LEU A 147 -8.63 -7.31 1.07
N ASN A 148 -8.60 -8.22 2.06
CA ASN A 148 -8.38 -9.66 1.87
C ASN A 148 -9.50 -10.44 2.56
N MET A 149 -10.60 -10.71 1.85
CA MET A 149 -11.76 -11.30 2.52
C MET A 149 -12.29 -12.54 1.85
N ASP A 150 -12.58 -13.52 2.72
CA ASP A 150 -13.47 -14.63 2.43
C ASP A 150 -14.93 -14.13 2.53
N THR A 151 -15.60 -14.04 1.39
CA THR A 151 -16.98 -13.56 1.27
C THR A 151 -17.99 -14.47 1.98
N SER A 152 -17.64 -15.74 2.26
CA SER A 152 -18.49 -16.66 3.03
C SER A 152 -18.62 -16.26 4.50
N GLN A 153 -17.69 -15.45 5.01
CA GLN A 153 -17.66 -14.96 6.39
C GLN A 153 -18.33 -13.59 6.55
N LEU A 154 -18.77 -12.99 5.44
CA LEU A 154 -19.68 -11.86 5.45
C LEU A 154 -21.10 -12.36 5.64
N ILE A 155 -21.79 -11.79 6.63
CA ILE A 155 -23.22 -12.02 6.80
C ILE A 155 -23.90 -11.54 5.51
N ASN A 156 -24.46 -12.50 4.76
CA ASN A 156 -25.23 -12.29 3.53
C ASN A 156 -26.15 -11.07 3.68
N ARG A 157 -25.76 -9.95 3.06
CA ARG A 157 -26.67 -8.81 2.87
C ARG A 157 -27.28 -8.88 1.47
N PRO A 158 -28.62 -8.88 1.36
CA PRO A 158 -29.30 -8.81 0.08
C PRO A 158 -29.19 -7.39 -0.47
N GLY A 159 -28.71 -7.22 -1.71
CA GLY A 159 -28.67 -5.89 -2.33
C GLY A 159 -27.82 -5.76 -3.60
N GLY A 160 -28.36 -6.24 -4.72
CA GLY A 160 -28.41 -5.50 -6.00
C GLY A 160 -27.16 -5.35 -6.87
N MET A 161 -27.11 -6.16 -7.95
CA MET A 161 -26.79 -5.85 -9.37
C MET A 161 -25.53 -5.04 -9.78
N TRP A 162 -24.79 -4.46 -8.85
CA TRP A 162 -23.50 -3.82 -9.07
C TRP A 162 -22.53 -4.41 -8.04
N GLY A 163 -21.35 -4.85 -8.48
CA GLY A 163 -20.36 -5.47 -7.61
C GLY A 163 -20.11 -4.60 -6.36
N PRO A 164 -20.05 -5.15 -5.14
CA PRO A 164 -19.73 -4.41 -3.90
C PRO A 164 -18.40 -3.64 -3.91
N GLY A 165 -17.62 -3.78 -5.00
CA GLY A 165 -16.31 -3.20 -5.21
C GLY A 165 -16.28 -1.67 -5.21
N ASP A 166 -17.25 -1.01 -5.84
CA ASP A 166 -17.08 0.41 -6.21
C ASP A 166 -17.53 1.40 -5.11
N ALA A 167 -18.14 0.90 -4.02
CA ALA A 167 -18.67 1.70 -2.93
C ALA A 167 -18.38 1.13 -1.52
N THR A 168 -17.20 0.54 -1.33
CA THR A 168 -16.71 0.16 0.00
C THR A 168 -15.72 1.19 0.55
N GLY A 169 -15.47 1.11 1.86
CA GLY A 169 -14.48 1.93 2.53
C GLY A 169 -14.27 1.54 3.97
N SER A 170 -13.56 2.36 4.74
CA SER A 170 -13.54 2.24 6.20
C SER A 170 -14.15 3.50 6.81
N ILE A 171 -15.06 3.32 7.77
CA ILE A 171 -15.64 4.43 8.54
C ILE A 171 -14.62 5.04 9.51
N GLY A 172 -13.55 4.29 9.81
CA GLY A 172 -12.55 4.67 10.78
C GLY A 172 -11.67 3.48 11.18
N VAL A 173 -10.47 3.81 11.61
CA VAL A 173 -9.46 2.86 12.07
C VAL A 173 -9.14 3.13 13.54
N ILE A 174 -9.12 2.08 14.37
CA ILE A 174 -8.55 2.10 15.72
C ILE A 174 -7.34 1.17 15.75
N THR A 175 -6.16 1.70 16.02
CA THR A 175 -4.91 0.93 16.08
C THR A 175 -4.53 0.64 17.52
N ILE A 176 -4.34 -0.64 17.84
CA ILE A 176 -3.97 -1.11 19.17
C ILE A 176 -2.45 -1.19 19.29
N ASN A 177 -1.90 -0.58 20.35
CA ASN A 177 -0.48 -0.67 20.70
C ASN A 177 -0.21 -2.01 21.40
N LEU A 178 0.29 -3.01 20.65
CA LEU A 178 0.58 -4.32 21.21
C LEU A 178 1.79 -4.32 22.14
N ASN A 179 2.76 -3.43 21.88
CA ASN A 179 3.96 -3.32 22.70
C ASN A 179 3.63 -2.99 24.16
N ARG A 180 2.74 -2.00 24.35
CA ARG A 180 2.26 -1.60 25.67
C ARG A 180 1.56 -2.76 26.40
N ILE A 181 0.70 -3.50 25.69
CA ILE A 181 -0.05 -4.62 26.28
C ILE A 181 0.91 -5.73 26.69
N ALA A 182 1.88 -6.07 25.84
CA ALA A 182 2.91 -7.07 26.13
C ALA A 182 3.74 -6.69 27.36
N TYR A 183 4.19 -5.45 27.48
CA TYR A 183 5.03 -5.02 28.59
C TYR A 183 4.29 -5.04 29.94
N GLU A 184 3.01 -4.70 29.97
CA GLU A 184 2.23 -4.57 31.22
C GLU A 184 1.71 -5.90 31.77
N ASN A 185 1.81 -7.01 31.02
CA ASN A 185 1.22 -8.29 31.39
C ASN A 185 2.29 -9.40 31.45
N LYS A 186 2.14 -10.35 32.37
CA LYS A 186 3.17 -11.39 32.62
C LYS A 186 2.80 -12.73 32.00
N THR A 187 1.51 -12.98 31.79
CA THR A 187 1.01 -14.24 31.26
C THR A 187 0.24 -14.04 29.96
N LYS A 188 0.22 -15.06 29.10
CA LYS A 188 -0.51 -15.00 27.82
C LYS A 188 -1.99 -14.73 28.04
N LYS A 189 -2.56 -15.30 29.11
CA LYS A 189 -3.96 -15.09 29.49
C LYS A 189 -4.24 -13.61 29.78
N GLU A 190 -3.40 -12.96 30.57
CA GLU A 190 -3.53 -11.53 30.87
C GLU A 190 -3.36 -10.66 29.61
N PHE A 191 -2.38 -10.99 28.75
CA PHE A 191 -2.18 -10.32 27.46
C PHE A 191 -3.44 -10.36 26.61
N PHE A 192 -4.03 -11.54 26.40
CA PHE A 192 -5.23 -11.70 25.57
C PHE A 192 -6.47 -11.05 26.20
N GLN A 193 -6.63 -11.12 27.52
CA GLN A 193 -7.72 -10.42 28.22
C GLN A 193 -7.60 -8.90 28.06
N LYS A 194 -6.39 -8.36 28.15
CA LYS A 194 -6.15 -6.92 27.98
C LYS A 194 -6.32 -6.48 26.52
N LEU A 195 -5.87 -7.31 25.57
CA LEU A 195 -6.12 -7.10 24.14
C LEU A 195 -7.62 -7.09 23.83
N GLU A 196 -8.37 -8.07 24.32
CA GLU A 196 -9.82 -8.13 24.18
C GLU A 196 -10.51 -6.88 24.72
N HIS A 197 -10.09 -6.41 25.90
CA HIS A 197 -10.62 -5.20 26.50
C HIS A 197 -10.46 -3.99 25.57
N TYR A 198 -9.27 -3.78 25.01
CA TYR A 198 -9.03 -2.67 24.07
C TYR A 198 -9.74 -2.86 22.72
N MET A 199 -9.90 -4.10 22.24
CA MET A 199 -10.69 -4.37 21.05
C MET A 199 -12.17 -4.03 21.25
N ASN A 200 -12.74 -4.36 22.41
CA ASN A 200 -14.12 -3.99 22.75
C ASN A 200 -14.30 -2.47 22.85
N LEU A 201 -13.35 -1.76 23.46
CA LEU A 201 -13.36 -0.28 23.47
C LEU A 201 -13.24 0.29 22.04
N GLY A 202 -12.41 -0.32 21.20
CA GLY A 202 -12.29 0.03 19.78
C GLY A 202 -13.60 -0.13 19.03
N LYS A 203 -14.30 -1.26 19.24
CA LYS A 203 -15.66 -1.51 18.71
C LYS A 203 -16.63 -0.42 19.14
N GLU A 204 -16.75 -0.14 20.43
CA GLU A 204 -17.64 0.91 20.95
C GLU A 204 -17.36 2.27 20.30
N SER A 205 -16.09 2.66 20.21
CA SER A 205 -15.69 3.91 19.57
C SER A 205 -16.06 3.96 18.07
N LEU A 206 -15.91 2.84 17.35
CA LEU A 206 -16.21 2.77 15.93
C LEU A 206 -17.72 2.78 15.67
N GLU A 207 -18.51 2.12 16.52
CA GLU A 207 -19.98 2.15 16.42
C GLU A 207 -20.54 3.56 16.72
N ILE A 208 -20.03 4.25 17.74
CA ILE A 208 -20.38 5.65 18.01
C ILE A 208 -20.05 6.53 16.80
N LYS A 209 -18.86 6.37 16.22
CA LYS A 209 -18.47 7.10 15.00
C LYS A 209 -19.43 6.78 13.84
N ARG A 210 -19.78 5.52 13.64
CA ARG A 210 -20.72 5.06 12.60
C ARG A 210 -22.07 5.75 12.72
N GLU A 211 -22.61 5.87 13.93
CA GLU A 211 -23.88 6.56 14.18
C GLU A 211 -23.79 8.03 13.74
N ILE A 212 -22.74 8.73 14.15
CA ILE A 212 -22.54 10.15 13.85
C ILE A 212 -22.40 10.39 12.35
N ILE A 213 -21.58 9.61 11.65
CA ILE A 213 -21.39 9.79 10.19
C ILE A 213 -22.69 9.49 9.43
N ASN A 214 -23.46 8.48 9.83
CA ASN A 214 -24.73 8.17 9.19
C ASN A 214 -25.76 9.28 9.42
N LYS A 215 -25.80 9.85 10.64
CA LYS A 215 -26.62 11.03 10.94
C LYS A 215 -26.25 12.22 10.05
N ASN A 216 -24.96 12.49 9.89
CA ASN A 216 -24.47 13.56 9.03
C ASN A 216 -24.82 13.33 7.55
N LEU A 217 -24.75 12.08 7.06
CA LEU A 217 -25.14 11.71 5.71
C LEU A 217 -26.64 11.95 5.47
N LYS A 218 -27.47 11.51 6.43
CA LYS A 218 -28.93 11.72 6.40
C LYS A 218 -29.30 13.20 6.43
N ASN A 219 -28.56 14.00 7.18
CA ASN A 219 -28.76 15.44 7.32
C ASN A 219 -28.13 16.27 6.18
N ASN A 220 -27.66 15.64 5.10
CA ASN A 220 -27.04 16.31 3.94
C ASN A 220 -25.77 17.11 4.25
N LEU A 221 -25.04 16.77 5.32
CA LEU A 221 -23.77 17.43 5.67
C LEU A 221 -22.58 16.88 4.87
N MET A 222 -22.80 15.85 4.06
CA MET A 222 -21.78 15.21 3.22
C MET A 222 -22.31 15.02 1.79
N PRO A 223 -22.55 16.11 1.04
CA PRO A 223 -23.27 16.08 -0.24
C PRO A 223 -22.57 15.22 -1.30
N PHE A 224 -21.23 15.34 -1.45
CA PHE A 224 -20.48 14.53 -2.40
C PHE A 224 -20.55 13.04 -2.07
N THR A 225 -20.29 12.66 -0.82
CA THR A 225 -20.42 11.28 -0.34
C THR A 225 -21.83 10.74 -0.57
N LYS A 226 -22.87 11.54 -0.30
CA LYS A 226 -24.26 11.14 -0.51
C LYS A 226 -24.56 10.87 -1.99
N VAL A 227 -24.05 11.69 -2.90
CA VAL A 227 -24.26 11.53 -4.35
C VAL A 227 -23.49 10.33 -4.89
N TYR A 228 -22.22 10.17 -4.52
CA TYR A 228 -21.36 9.14 -5.14
C TYR A 228 -21.41 7.78 -4.44
N LEU A 229 -21.59 7.74 -3.10
CA LEU A 229 -21.63 6.49 -2.34
C LEU A 229 -23.04 6.12 -1.88
N GLY A 230 -23.89 7.10 -1.57
CA GLY A 230 -25.27 6.89 -1.10
C GLY A 230 -25.41 6.35 0.32
N THR A 231 -24.55 5.42 0.75
CA THR A 231 -24.59 4.74 2.05
C THR A 231 -23.21 4.28 2.52
N PHE A 232 -23.07 4.06 3.83
CA PHE A 232 -21.90 3.45 4.46
C PHE A 232 -22.10 1.99 4.86
N ASN A 233 -23.19 1.34 4.40
CA ASN A 233 -23.50 -0.05 4.75
C ASN A 233 -22.43 -1.06 4.32
N ASN A 234 -21.67 -0.72 3.27
CA ASN A 234 -20.58 -1.52 2.74
C ASN A 234 -19.22 -1.08 3.29
N HIS A 235 -19.16 -0.17 4.27
CA HIS A 235 -17.90 0.32 4.84
C HIS A 235 -17.55 -0.40 6.15
N PHE A 236 -16.29 -0.79 6.30
CA PHE A 236 -15.73 -1.49 7.45
C PHE A 236 -15.49 -0.59 8.65
N SER A 237 -15.61 -1.17 9.84
CA SER A 237 -15.04 -0.69 11.09
C SER A 237 -13.69 -1.39 11.26
N THR A 238 -12.58 -0.65 11.17
CA THR A 238 -11.26 -1.27 11.07
C THR A 238 -10.55 -1.29 12.42
N ILE A 239 -10.13 -2.48 12.84
CA ILE A 239 -9.22 -2.67 13.97
C ILE A 239 -7.83 -2.95 13.40
N GLY A 240 -6.86 -2.16 13.83
CA GLY A 240 -5.47 -2.31 13.44
C GLY A 240 -4.56 -2.61 14.63
N LEU A 241 -3.30 -2.93 14.32
CA LEU A 241 -2.27 -3.16 15.33
C LEU A 241 -0.91 -2.60 14.92
N ILE A 242 -0.07 -2.36 15.92
CA ILE A 242 1.31 -1.92 15.75
C ILE A 242 2.21 -2.47 16.85
N GLY A 243 3.50 -2.65 16.54
CA GLY A 243 4.54 -2.95 17.51
C GLY A 243 4.57 -4.41 17.95
N MET A 244 4.18 -5.35 17.08
CA MET A 244 4.21 -6.78 17.44
C MET A 244 5.64 -7.28 17.69
N ASN A 245 6.63 -6.75 16.96
CA ASN A 245 8.03 -7.09 17.22
C ASN A 245 8.47 -6.69 18.64
N GLU A 246 8.21 -5.44 19.03
CA GLU A 246 8.57 -4.96 20.37
C GLU A 246 7.74 -5.68 21.45
N ALA A 247 6.49 -6.05 21.13
CA ALA A 247 5.67 -6.88 22.00
C ALA A 247 6.31 -8.26 22.25
N CYS A 248 6.82 -8.93 21.20
CA CYS A 248 7.57 -10.18 21.36
C CYS A 248 8.80 -9.97 22.24
N VAL A 249 9.58 -8.90 22.03
CA VAL A 249 10.79 -8.65 22.81
C VAL A 249 10.47 -8.43 24.28
N ASN A 250 9.50 -7.57 24.60
CA ASN A 250 9.13 -7.27 25.98
C ASN A 250 8.46 -8.46 26.70
N PHE A 251 7.72 -9.29 25.98
CA PHE A 251 6.94 -10.38 26.59
C PHE A 251 7.66 -11.73 26.61
N LEU A 252 8.40 -12.06 25.55
CA LEU A 252 9.08 -13.35 25.36
C LEU A 252 10.60 -13.26 25.53
N GLY A 253 11.17 -12.05 25.54
CA GLY A 253 12.63 -11.85 25.46
C GLY A 253 13.22 -12.19 24.08
N LYS A 254 12.37 -12.42 23.07
CA LYS A 254 12.76 -12.78 21.69
C LYS A 254 12.00 -11.89 20.70
N ASN A 255 12.59 -11.59 19.55
CA ASN A 255 11.94 -10.78 18.52
C ASN A 255 10.94 -11.60 17.68
N ILE A 256 10.18 -10.94 16.80
CA ILE A 256 9.17 -11.62 15.97
C ILE A 256 9.77 -12.66 15.01
N ALA A 257 11.04 -12.53 14.65
CA ALA A 257 11.69 -13.43 13.71
C ALA A 257 12.03 -14.80 14.31
N SER A 258 12.03 -14.95 15.64
CA SER A 258 12.18 -16.26 16.27
C SER A 258 10.94 -17.12 16.02
N GLU A 259 11.09 -18.44 16.05
CA GLU A 259 9.93 -19.35 15.90
C GLU A 259 8.85 -19.08 16.96
N GLU A 260 9.24 -18.80 18.21
CA GLU A 260 8.29 -18.44 19.27
C GLU A 260 7.65 -17.07 19.07
N GLY A 261 8.41 -16.07 18.59
CA GLY A 261 7.89 -14.74 18.27
C GLY A 261 6.88 -14.78 17.12
N LYS A 262 7.20 -15.51 16.05
CA LYS A 262 6.32 -15.74 14.90
C LYS A 262 5.05 -16.49 15.31
N ALA A 263 5.18 -17.55 16.11
CA ALA A 263 4.03 -18.28 16.64
C ALA A 263 3.13 -17.39 17.50
N PHE A 264 3.70 -16.53 18.34
CA PHE A 264 2.94 -15.59 19.15
C PHE A 264 2.23 -14.51 18.31
N ALA A 265 2.86 -14.04 17.23
CA ALA A 265 2.23 -13.11 16.28
C ALA A 265 1.03 -13.77 15.56
N ILE A 266 1.18 -15.02 15.10
CA ILE A 266 0.10 -15.79 14.46
C ILE A 266 -1.06 -16.01 15.43
N GLU A 267 -0.77 -16.40 16.69
CA GLU A 267 -1.76 -16.57 17.75
C GLU A 267 -2.52 -15.26 18.01
N THR A 268 -1.79 -14.15 18.07
CA THR A 268 -2.35 -12.81 18.28
C THR A 268 -3.26 -12.37 17.13
N LEU A 269 -2.82 -12.50 15.89
CA LEU A 269 -3.62 -12.14 14.72
C LEU A 269 -4.88 -13.02 14.60
N THR A 270 -4.75 -14.31 14.88
CA THR A 270 -5.90 -15.25 14.87
C THR A 270 -6.94 -14.85 15.92
N PHE A 271 -6.49 -14.51 17.14
CA PHE A 271 -7.37 -14.00 18.18
C PHE A 271 -8.11 -12.72 17.75
N MET A 272 -7.37 -11.73 17.25
CA MET A 272 -7.96 -10.45 16.82
C MET A 272 -8.93 -10.64 15.65
N ARG A 273 -8.59 -11.51 14.70
CA ARG A 273 -9.46 -11.84 13.58
C ARG A 273 -10.78 -12.45 14.07
N ASN A 274 -10.72 -13.43 14.97
CA ASN A 274 -11.91 -14.07 15.54
C ASN A 274 -12.80 -13.05 16.28
N LYS A 275 -12.19 -12.13 17.03
CA LYS A 275 -12.92 -11.03 17.68
C LYS A 275 -13.60 -10.09 16.68
N CYS A 276 -12.95 -9.77 15.57
CA CYS A 276 -13.60 -9.00 14.50
C CYS A 276 -14.85 -9.73 13.98
N PHE A 277 -14.80 -11.05 13.77
CA PHE A 277 -15.98 -11.82 13.35
C PHE A 277 -17.10 -11.84 14.39
N GLU A 278 -16.76 -11.93 15.69
CA GLU A 278 -17.73 -11.79 16.77
C GLU A 278 -18.41 -10.41 16.71
N PHE A 279 -17.64 -9.34 16.53
CA PHE A 279 -18.17 -7.98 16.41
C PHE A 279 -19.10 -7.82 15.21
N GLN A 280 -18.81 -8.47 14.08
CA GLN A 280 -19.74 -8.46 12.93
C GLN A 280 -21.08 -9.12 13.27
N LYS A 281 -21.07 -10.23 14.00
CA LYS A 281 -22.29 -10.93 14.42
C LYS A 281 -23.10 -10.13 15.43
N GLU A 282 -22.43 -9.47 16.36
CA GLU A 282 -23.05 -8.65 17.40
C GLU A 282 -23.69 -7.37 16.84
N THR A 283 -22.95 -6.67 15.97
CA THR A 283 -23.33 -5.32 15.50
C THR A 283 -24.04 -5.31 14.16
N ASN A 284 -23.97 -6.42 13.41
CA ASN A 284 -24.39 -6.50 12.01
C ASN A 284 -23.69 -5.47 11.10
N ASN A 285 -22.49 -5.01 11.49
CA ASN A 285 -21.61 -4.14 10.72
C ASN A 285 -20.36 -4.90 10.28
N LEU A 286 -19.72 -4.43 9.20
CA LEU A 286 -18.51 -5.03 8.67
C LEU A 286 -17.30 -4.65 9.52
N TYR A 287 -16.44 -5.62 9.85
CA TYR A 287 -15.21 -5.43 10.61
C TYR A 287 -14.04 -6.12 9.90
N ASN A 288 -12.88 -5.48 9.90
CA ASN A 288 -11.67 -6.06 9.35
C ASN A 288 -10.45 -5.79 10.24
N LEU A 289 -9.45 -6.67 10.10
CA LEU A 289 -8.17 -6.57 10.79
C LEU A 289 -7.12 -6.03 9.81
N GLU A 290 -6.50 -4.89 10.12
CA GLU A 290 -5.57 -4.19 9.23
C GLU A 290 -4.15 -4.08 9.80
N ALA A 291 -3.15 -4.24 8.93
CA ALA A 291 -1.79 -3.78 9.17
C ALA A 291 -1.73 -2.27 8.92
N THR A 292 -2.08 -1.48 9.95
CA THR A 292 -2.15 -0.02 9.86
C THR A 292 -0.80 0.56 9.40
N PRO A 293 -0.74 1.43 8.36
CA PRO A 293 0.53 2.05 7.93
C PRO A 293 1.29 2.77 9.05
N ALA A 294 0.54 3.40 9.98
CA ALA A 294 1.04 3.90 11.26
C ALA A 294 2.22 4.89 11.23
N GLU A 295 2.43 5.60 10.11
CA GLU A 295 3.53 6.56 9.91
C GLU A 295 3.74 7.52 11.11
N SER A 296 2.69 8.19 11.58
CA SER A 296 2.78 9.04 12.78
C SER A 296 2.58 8.29 14.10
N ALA A 297 1.78 7.21 14.06
CA ALA A 297 1.38 6.47 15.26
C ALA A 297 2.56 5.68 15.86
N SER A 298 3.45 5.15 15.01
CA SER A 298 4.67 4.43 15.41
C SER A 298 5.51 5.24 16.39
N TYR A 299 5.96 6.42 15.98
CA TYR A 299 6.76 7.31 16.82
C TYR A 299 5.98 7.84 18.02
N ARG A 300 4.72 8.24 17.82
CA ARG A 300 3.91 8.81 18.90
C ARG A 300 3.71 7.81 20.03
N LEU A 301 3.33 6.58 19.71
CA LEU A 301 3.07 5.54 20.70
C LEU A 301 4.36 5.11 21.40
N ALA A 302 5.45 4.91 20.67
CA ALA A 302 6.75 4.59 21.26
C ALA A 302 7.25 5.67 22.24
N ARG A 303 7.08 6.96 21.90
CA ARG A 303 7.44 8.08 22.80
C ARG A 303 6.58 8.10 24.07
N LEU A 304 5.28 7.82 23.96
CA LEU A 304 4.39 7.72 25.12
C LEU A 304 4.71 6.49 25.98
N ASP A 305 5.11 5.40 25.35
CA ASP A 305 5.65 4.20 25.99
C ASP A 305 6.87 4.53 26.84
N LYS A 306 7.92 5.09 26.24
CA LYS A 306 9.13 5.51 26.97
C LYS A 306 8.86 6.54 28.07
N LYS A 307 7.89 7.44 27.89
CA LYS A 307 7.53 8.43 28.91
C LYS A 307 6.91 7.82 30.16
N VAL A 308 6.05 6.81 29.99
CA VAL A 308 5.33 6.17 31.11
C VAL A 308 6.15 5.03 31.70
N HIS A 309 6.84 4.27 30.86
CA HIS A 309 7.66 3.12 31.22
C HIS A 309 9.06 3.29 30.61
N PRO A 310 10.02 3.93 31.32
CA PRO A 310 11.36 4.19 30.76
C PRO A 310 12.09 2.92 30.26
N GLU A 311 11.87 1.80 30.95
CA GLU A 311 12.49 0.49 30.68
C GLU A 311 11.80 -0.31 29.57
N ILE A 312 10.64 0.13 29.05
CA ILE A 312 9.97 -0.61 27.96
C ILE A 312 10.86 -0.64 26.72
N TYR A 313 11.05 -1.81 26.12
CA TYR A 313 11.76 -1.89 24.86
C TYR A 313 10.95 -1.25 23.73
N THR A 314 11.62 -0.44 22.92
CA THR A 314 11.13 0.12 21.66
C THR A 314 12.28 0.06 20.65
N ALA A 315 11.98 0.02 19.36
CA ALA A 315 13.02 0.19 18.33
C ALA A 315 13.52 1.64 18.31
N GLY A 316 14.69 1.86 17.71
CA GLY A 316 15.34 3.18 17.63
C GLY A 316 16.11 3.57 18.90
N THR A 317 17.28 4.19 18.73
CA THR A 317 18.14 4.66 19.82
C THR A 317 17.76 6.07 20.26
N ASP A 318 17.89 7.04 19.37
CA ASP A 318 17.65 8.46 19.67
C ASP A 318 16.17 8.82 19.55
N THR A 319 15.51 8.24 18.55
CA THR A 319 14.09 8.45 18.30
C THR A 319 13.38 7.10 18.38
N PRO A 320 12.62 6.85 19.47
CA PRO A 320 11.94 5.57 19.63
C PRO A 320 10.78 5.44 18.66
N TYR A 321 10.60 4.25 18.10
CA TYR A 321 9.51 3.89 17.21
C TYR A 321 9.06 2.44 17.44
N LEU A 322 7.87 2.10 16.94
CA LEU A 322 7.35 0.73 16.93
C LEU A 322 7.45 0.15 15.51
N THR A 323 7.89 -1.09 15.39
CA THR A 323 7.90 -1.79 14.10
C THR A 323 6.47 -1.91 13.58
N ASN A 324 6.28 -1.64 12.29
CA ASN A 324 4.95 -1.56 11.71
C ASN A 324 4.22 -2.91 11.82
N SER A 325 3.01 -2.90 12.38
CA SER A 325 2.14 -4.07 12.55
C SER A 325 2.87 -5.35 12.98
N THR A 326 2.98 -6.35 12.09
CA THR A 326 3.73 -7.61 12.26
C THR A 326 4.90 -7.76 11.28
N GLN A 327 5.42 -6.65 10.76
CA GLN A 327 6.59 -6.67 9.89
C GLN A 327 7.83 -7.13 10.66
N LEU A 328 8.82 -7.61 9.91
CA LEU A 328 10.16 -7.78 10.45
C LEU A 328 10.76 -6.39 10.76
N PRO A 329 11.64 -6.27 11.77
CA PRO A 329 12.42 -5.05 11.97
C PRO A 329 13.20 -4.68 10.70
N VAL A 330 13.29 -3.39 10.40
CA VAL A 330 13.87 -2.86 9.14
C VAL A 330 15.27 -3.42 8.84
N ASN A 331 16.09 -3.66 9.86
CA ASN A 331 17.46 -4.16 9.73
C ASN A 331 17.60 -5.64 10.15
N HIS A 332 16.52 -6.41 10.09
CA HIS A 332 16.56 -7.80 10.54
C HIS A 332 17.32 -8.72 9.57
N THR A 333 17.07 -8.58 8.27
CA THR A 333 17.71 -9.40 7.23
C THR A 333 17.78 -8.61 5.93
N GLU A 334 18.89 -8.79 5.20
CA GLU A 334 19.03 -8.33 3.81
C GLU A 334 18.59 -9.42 2.81
N ASP A 335 18.35 -10.65 3.28
CA ASP A 335 17.85 -11.73 2.44
C ASP A 335 16.34 -11.64 2.26
N ALA A 336 15.94 -11.21 1.05
CA ALA A 336 14.54 -11.11 0.65
C ALA A 336 13.80 -12.45 0.76
N ILE A 337 14.46 -13.60 0.52
CA ILE A 337 13.80 -14.91 0.57
C ILE A 337 13.39 -15.23 2.00
N THR A 338 14.31 -15.10 2.96
CA THR A 338 14.02 -15.27 4.39
C THR A 338 12.86 -14.35 4.84
N ALA A 339 12.86 -13.09 4.39
CA ALA A 339 11.79 -12.15 4.73
C ALA A 339 10.42 -12.56 4.14
N ILE A 340 10.42 -12.99 2.87
CA ILE A 340 9.21 -13.50 2.18
C ILE A 340 8.66 -14.73 2.88
N GLU A 341 9.50 -15.73 3.20
CA GLU A 341 9.08 -16.97 3.85
C GLU A 341 8.46 -16.71 5.22
N HIS A 342 9.07 -15.83 6.01
CA HIS A 342 8.52 -15.41 7.30
C HIS A 342 7.17 -14.72 7.14
N GLN A 343 7.08 -13.72 6.25
CA GLN A 343 5.86 -12.91 6.10
C GLN A 343 4.73 -13.66 5.39
N ASN A 344 5.03 -14.66 4.57
CA ASN A 344 4.03 -15.51 3.91
C ASN A 344 3.08 -16.18 4.92
N GLN A 345 3.58 -16.58 6.09
CA GLN A 345 2.79 -17.22 7.15
C GLN A 345 1.93 -16.25 7.96
N ILE A 346 2.17 -14.94 7.83
CA ILE A 346 1.57 -13.90 8.68
C ILE A 346 0.62 -13.01 7.89
N GLN A 347 1.03 -12.55 6.71
CA GLN A 347 0.33 -11.48 5.99
C GLN A 347 -1.08 -11.90 5.54
N HIS A 348 -1.28 -13.16 5.16
CA HIS A 348 -2.60 -13.70 4.83
C HIS A 348 -3.55 -13.80 6.05
N LEU A 349 -3.06 -13.53 7.27
CA LEU A 349 -3.88 -13.47 8.48
C LEU A 349 -4.66 -12.15 8.62
N TYR A 350 -4.28 -11.12 7.87
CA TYR A 350 -5.05 -9.89 7.79
C TYR A 350 -6.28 -10.07 6.90
N THR A 351 -7.44 -9.59 7.38
CA THR A 351 -8.68 -9.57 6.58
C THR A 351 -8.95 -8.22 5.94
N GLY A 352 -8.35 -7.18 6.51
CA GLY A 352 -8.23 -5.85 5.96
C GLY A 352 -6.85 -5.64 5.37
N GLY A 353 -6.42 -4.38 5.41
CA GLY A 353 -5.26 -3.95 4.65
C GLY A 353 -3.92 -4.52 5.09
N THR A 354 -3.21 -5.25 4.23
CA THR A 354 -1.79 -5.57 4.43
C THR A 354 -0.93 -5.40 3.18
N ILE A 355 0.34 -5.07 3.35
CA ILE A 355 1.33 -5.00 2.27
C ILE A 355 2.66 -5.59 2.77
N PHE A 356 3.34 -6.33 1.89
CA PHE A 356 4.72 -6.72 2.11
C PHE A 356 5.67 -6.00 1.15
N HIS A 357 6.63 -5.25 1.71
CA HIS A 357 7.68 -4.60 0.93
C HIS A 357 8.88 -5.54 0.79
N THR A 358 9.14 -5.99 -0.44
CA THR A 358 10.33 -6.78 -0.75
C THR A 358 11.50 -5.82 -0.98
N PHE A 359 12.16 -5.41 0.10
CA PHE A 359 13.30 -4.51 0.02
C PHE A 359 14.48 -5.18 -0.67
N LEU A 360 15.03 -4.52 -1.68
CA LEU A 360 16.24 -4.94 -2.40
C LEU A 360 17.35 -3.93 -2.15
N GLY A 361 18.56 -4.42 -1.85
CA GLY A 361 19.73 -3.57 -1.57
C GLY A 361 20.14 -2.68 -2.75
N GLU A 362 19.84 -3.08 -3.98
CA GLU A 362 20.06 -2.26 -5.16
C GLU A 362 19.00 -2.50 -6.25
N ARG A 363 18.97 -1.58 -7.23
CA ARG A 363 18.13 -1.70 -8.43
C ARG A 363 18.35 -3.06 -9.12
N MET A 364 17.27 -3.71 -9.53
CA MET A 364 17.34 -4.94 -10.31
C MET A 364 18.03 -4.70 -11.66
N SER A 365 18.77 -5.72 -12.13
CA SER A 365 19.60 -5.65 -13.33
C SER A 365 18.78 -5.52 -14.62
N SER A 366 17.56 -6.07 -14.66
CA SER A 366 16.68 -6.01 -15.83
C SER A 366 15.20 -6.19 -15.44
N GLY A 367 14.29 -5.73 -16.29
CA GLY A 367 12.87 -6.03 -16.16
C GLY A 367 12.58 -7.53 -16.23
N GLU A 368 13.36 -8.32 -16.99
CA GLU A 368 13.17 -9.77 -17.06
C GLU A 368 13.46 -10.46 -15.71
N THR A 369 14.52 -10.06 -15.01
CA THR A 369 14.80 -10.58 -13.66
C THR A 369 13.70 -10.16 -12.67
N CYS A 370 13.19 -8.94 -12.79
CA CYS A 370 12.08 -8.46 -11.98
C CYS A 370 10.79 -9.27 -12.23
N LYS A 371 10.47 -9.53 -13.49
CA LYS A 371 9.35 -10.39 -13.91
C LYS A 371 9.43 -11.75 -13.24
N GLN A 372 10.61 -12.38 -13.30
CA GLN A 372 10.82 -13.71 -12.71
C GLN A 372 10.67 -13.71 -11.19
N LEU A 373 11.15 -12.67 -10.51
CA LEU A 373 10.98 -12.53 -9.06
C LEU A 373 9.50 -12.34 -8.67
N VAL A 374 8.81 -11.39 -9.31
CA VAL A 374 7.37 -11.15 -9.08
C VAL A 374 6.57 -12.42 -9.35
N LYS A 375 6.82 -13.09 -10.48
CA LYS A 375 6.16 -14.36 -10.83
C LYS A 375 6.38 -15.44 -9.76
N LYS A 376 7.62 -15.63 -9.30
CA LYS A 376 7.94 -16.60 -8.24
C LYS A 376 7.24 -16.27 -6.92
N ILE A 377 7.18 -14.99 -6.52
CA ILE A 377 6.46 -14.58 -5.32
C ILE A 377 4.96 -14.87 -5.48
N ALA A 378 4.38 -14.50 -6.64
CA ALA A 378 2.96 -14.72 -6.93
C ALA A 378 2.58 -16.21 -6.85
N GLU A 379 3.39 -17.10 -7.45
CA GLU A 379 3.10 -18.52 -7.57
C GLU A 379 3.41 -19.33 -6.30
N ASN A 380 4.41 -18.94 -5.51
CA ASN A 380 4.91 -19.73 -4.38
C ASN A 380 4.50 -19.18 -3.01
N THR A 381 3.76 -18.08 -2.95
CA THR A 381 3.34 -17.46 -1.70
C THR A 381 1.85 -17.13 -1.69
N LYS A 382 1.30 -17.06 -0.48
CA LYS A 382 -0.03 -16.54 -0.18
C LYS A 382 -0.01 -15.05 0.16
N LEU A 383 1.09 -14.36 -0.13
CA LEU A 383 1.18 -12.92 0.10
C LEU A 383 0.11 -12.23 -0.76
N PRO A 384 -0.86 -11.54 -0.15
CA PRO A 384 -2.00 -10.99 -0.88
C PRO A 384 -1.62 -9.74 -1.68
N TYR A 385 -0.67 -8.97 -1.16
CA TYR A 385 -0.25 -7.71 -1.74
C TYR A 385 1.21 -7.44 -1.42
N TYR A 386 2.03 -7.20 -2.43
CA TYR A 386 3.45 -7.00 -2.26
C TYR A 386 4.03 -6.02 -3.28
N THR A 387 5.20 -5.48 -2.96
CA THR A 387 5.98 -4.61 -3.84
C THR A 387 7.43 -5.05 -3.89
N ILE A 388 8.12 -4.66 -4.95
CA ILE A 388 9.57 -4.77 -5.10
C ILE A 388 10.14 -3.39 -4.83
N THR A 389 10.88 -3.21 -3.73
CA THR A 389 11.37 -1.89 -3.32
C THR A 389 12.89 -1.82 -3.48
N PRO A 390 13.41 -1.39 -4.65
CA PRO A 390 14.84 -1.21 -4.84
C PRO A 390 15.35 0.05 -4.15
N THR A 391 16.59 0.01 -3.66
CA THR A 391 17.26 1.19 -3.14
C THR A 391 17.96 1.97 -4.26
N PHE A 392 17.66 3.27 -4.36
CA PHE A 392 18.32 4.20 -5.28
C PHE A 392 18.47 5.59 -4.64
N SER A 393 19.38 6.36 -5.22
CA SER A 393 19.77 7.70 -4.77
C SER A 393 19.44 8.72 -5.85
N VAL A 394 18.99 9.92 -5.47
CA VAL A 394 18.71 11.01 -6.43
C VAL A 394 19.71 12.14 -6.22
N CYS A 395 20.57 12.35 -7.22
CA CYS A 395 21.49 13.49 -7.30
C CYS A 395 20.82 14.65 -8.05
N PRO A 396 20.90 15.89 -7.53
CA PRO A 396 20.37 17.06 -8.22
C PRO A 396 20.97 17.29 -9.62
N VAL A 397 22.23 16.87 -9.83
CA VAL A 397 22.97 17.03 -11.09
C VAL A 397 22.85 15.80 -11.98
N HIS A 398 23.08 14.62 -11.42
CA HIS A 398 23.21 13.38 -12.19
C HIS A 398 21.94 12.52 -12.22
N GLY A 399 20.86 12.95 -11.57
CA GLY A 399 19.59 12.21 -11.52
C GLY A 399 19.70 10.92 -10.71
N TYR A 400 19.09 9.84 -11.20
CA TYR A 400 19.01 8.55 -10.50
C TYR A 400 20.34 7.79 -10.51
N ILE A 401 20.78 7.38 -9.33
CA ILE A 401 21.99 6.61 -9.08
C ILE A 401 21.60 5.29 -8.41
N LYS A 402 22.14 4.18 -8.92
CA LYS A 402 21.87 2.83 -8.40
C LYS A 402 22.43 2.71 -6.97
N GLY A 403 21.64 2.22 -6.03
CA GLY A 403 22.07 1.96 -4.65
C GLY A 403 21.98 3.15 -3.71
N GLU A 404 22.40 2.92 -2.47
CA GLU A 404 22.40 3.91 -1.39
C GLU A 404 23.72 4.70 -1.38
N HIS A 405 23.65 5.98 -1.70
CA HIS A 405 24.79 6.88 -1.74
C HIS A 405 24.46 8.16 -0.99
N PHE A 406 25.24 8.51 0.04
CA PHE A 406 25.10 9.80 0.73
C PHE A 406 25.85 10.93 0.01
N ASN A 407 26.85 10.58 -0.81
CA ASN A 407 27.63 11.47 -1.67
C ASN A 407 27.60 10.96 -3.12
N CYS A 408 27.54 11.86 -4.10
CA CYS A 408 27.34 11.46 -5.50
C CYS A 408 28.59 10.76 -6.03
N PRO A 409 28.53 9.46 -6.39
CA PRO A 409 29.71 8.75 -6.89
C PRO A 409 30.22 9.29 -8.23
N LEU A 410 29.38 10.05 -8.95
CA LEU A 410 29.72 10.67 -10.23
C LEU A 410 30.34 12.06 -10.09
N ALA A 411 30.25 12.70 -8.92
CA ALA A 411 30.77 14.06 -8.71
C ALA A 411 32.31 14.14 -8.70
N VAL A 412 33.01 13.02 -8.52
CA VAL A 412 34.48 12.99 -8.41
C VAL A 412 35.19 13.05 -9.78
N SER A 413 34.46 13.00 -10.92
CA SER A 413 35.07 12.96 -12.25
C SER A 413 35.20 14.31 -12.99
N SER A 414 34.81 15.43 -12.39
CA SER A 414 34.81 16.75 -13.06
C SER A 414 35.98 17.67 -12.68
N ALA A 415 37.12 17.12 -12.25
CA ALA A 415 38.37 17.89 -12.16
C ALA A 415 39.09 17.91 -13.51
N THR A 416 38.63 18.72 -14.45
CA THR A 416 39.41 19.45 -15.50
C THR A 416 38.48 19.92 -16.63
N VAL A 417 37.87 21.09 -16.45
CA VAL A 417 37.42 21.92 -17.57
C VAL A 417 38.01 23.31 -17.35
N PRO A 418 38.82 23.87 -18.27
CA PRO A 418 39.40 25.19 -18.10
C PRO A 418 38.29 26.25 -18.14
N PRO A 419 38.45 27.39 -17.42
CA PRO A 419 37.37 28.35 -17.27
C PRO A 419 37.10 29.06 -18.60
N ALA A 420 35.86 29.02 -19.07
CA ALA A 420 35.38 29.94 -20.08
C ALA A 420 35.20 31.33 -19.44
N GLU A 421 35.80 32.35 -20.06
CA GLU A 421 35.71 33.75 -19.66
C GLU A 421 34.28 34.31 -19.85
N HIS A 422 33.96 35.32 -19.02
CA HIS A 422 32.73 36.15 -18.93
C HIS A 422 31.62 35.59 -18.02
N ASN A 423 31.12 36.26 -16.98
CA ASN A 423 31.07 37.68 -16.63
C ASN A 423 31.35 37.93 -15.13
N LYS A 424 31.97 39.08 -14.83
CA LYS A 424 32.18 39.61 -13.48
C LYS A 424 30.86 40.03 -12.86
N GLY A 425 30.56 39.51 -11.67
CA GLY A 425 29.54 40.06 -10.79
C GLY A 425 28.76 38.99 -10.05
N ASP A 426 29.40 38.32 -9.09
CA ASP A 426 28.86 38.09 -7.74
C ASP A 426 29.75 37.10 -6.99
N LYS A 427 30.39 37.60 -5.92
CA LYS A 427 30.98 36.75 -4.89
C LYS A 427 29.83 36.20 -4.05
N LEU A 428 29.53 34.91 -4.19
CA LEU A 428 28.82 34.17 -3.15
C LEU A 428 29.56 32.86 -2.86
N VAL A 429 30.22 32.89 -1.70
CA VAL A 429 30.72 31.74 -0.96
C VAL A 429 29.56 30.80 -0.70
N LEU A 430 29.59 29.58 -1.25
CA LEU A 430 28.79 28.46 -0.74
C LEU A 430 29.57 27.16 -0.90
N GLN A 431 30.39 26.84 0.11
CA GLN A 431 30.52 25.46 0.55
C GLN A 431 29.12 25.01 1.01
N LYS A 432 28.44 24.19 0.22
CA LYS A 432 27.29 23.43 0.68
C LYS A 432 27.54 21.97 0.35
N GLU A 433 27.72 21.18 1.39
CA GLU A 433 27.63 19.73 1.33
C GLU A 433 26.24 19.38 0.74
N GLU A 434 26.22 18.95 -0.52
CA GLU A 434 25.00 18.59 -1.24
C GLU A 434 24.55 17.19 -0.79
N LYS A 435 23.67 17.15 0.21
CA LYS A 435 23.07 15.91 0.71
C LYS A 435 22.22 15.26 -0.38
N ILE A 436 22.53 14.00 -0.69
CA ILE A 436 21.70 13.14 -1.52
C ILE A 436 20.39 12.78 -0.80
N LEU A 437 19.27 12.81 -1.53
CA LEU A 437 18.04 12.16 -1.09
C LEU A 437 18.12 10.67 -1.39
N ILE A 438 18.22 9.87 -0.34
CA ILE A 438 17.98 8.43 -0.39
C ILE A 438 16.47 8.24 -0.20
N GLN A 439 15.79 7.82 -1.26
CA GLN A 439 14.37 7.51 -1.20
C GLN A 439 14.24 6.04 -0.78
N LYS A 440 14.30 5.79 0.53
CA LYS A 440 13.70 4.58 1.11
C LYS A 440 12.23 4.92 1.29
N GLU A 441 11.31 4.12 0.75
CA GLU A 441 9.93 4.15 1.21
C GLU A 441 9.94 3.80 2.70
N VAL A 442 9.99 4.82 3.54
CA VAL A 442 9.76 4.70 4.97
C VAL A 442 8.24 4.71 5.12
N ILE A 443 7.66 3.53 5.29
CA ILE A 443 6.35 3.36 5.89
C ILE A 443 6.55 2.70 7.25
#